data_AF-A0A834IBJ5-F1
#
_entry.id   AF-A0A834IBJ5-F1
#
_cell.length_a   1.000
_cell.length_b   1.000
_cell.length_c   1.000
_cell.angle_alpha   90.00
_cell.angle_beta   90.00
_cell.angle_gamma   90.00
#
_symmetry.space_group_name_H-M   'P 1'
#
loop_
_entity.id
_entity.type
_entity.pdbx_description
1 polymer ?
#
loop_
_entity_poly.entity_id
_entity_poly.type
_entity_poly.pdbx_seq_one_letter_code
_entity_poly.pdbx_strand_id
1 'polypeptide(L)'
;MVDPYHIIESRALEADCILLIVASLSDAQLQELSSVAFEYDMDVLVEVHNEAEMERALRLPEQCLLGVNNRNLKTFEVDLHTTVRLKDMAGLHRKIITESGISTPEHVQFMQDHGIDRFLVGEGFMKQPHAGHLMYTGIVLGTEKVITLEVHQGYNTLTISNEKGFLDDVFTGASVAINGTCLTVTEISPDIKQVKFDVADQTNRLTTLAQLKAGDEVNVERSFKLGMENGGHNLYGHIEGKARIHNLIRHGETLHLDIKIPEDKMQYFFHKGFVGLHGCSLTVNHVDHMQHLIAVDLIPETIRITNFKSVKIGDELNFEIDQTTRTLVDTIKATLQQNFPKV
;
A
#
# COMPACT_ATOMS: atom_id res chain seq x y z
N MET A 1 -0.09 15.56 -13.66
CA MET A 1 -0.93 16.54 -12.93
C MET A 1 -1.76 17.36 -13.92
N VAL A 2 -2.94 17.86 -13.53
CA VAL A 2 -3.82 18.66 -14.42
C VAL A 2 -4.31 19.98 -13.80
N ASP A 3 -4.10 20.17 -12.50
CA ASP A 3 -4.52 21.34 -11.72
C ASP A 3 -3.42 21.72 -10.70
N PRO A 4 -3.14 23.01 -10.49
CA PRO A 4 -2.16 23.48 -9.49
C PRO A 4 -2.36 22.91 -8.08
N TYR A 5 -3.61 22.68 -7.68
CA TYR A 5 -3.92 22.11 -6.37
C TYR A 5 -3.25 20.75 -6.15
N HIS A 6 -3.15 19.91 -7.18
CA HIS A 6 -2.50 18.60 -7.08
C HIS A 6 -1.00 18.69 -6.78
N ILE A 7 -0.35 19.80 -7.13
CA ILE A 7 1.07 20.02 -6.81
C ILE A 7 1.23 20.27 -5.32
N ILE A 8 0.37 21.12 -4.76
CA ILE A 8 0.35 21.44 -3.33
C ILE A 8 0.05 20.18 -2.52
N GLU A 9 -0.94 19.39 -2.96
CA GLU A 9 -1.26 18.09 -2.36
C GLU A 9 -0.09 17.11 -2.43
N SER A 10 0.56 16.99 -3.59
CA SER A 10 1.74 16.13 -3.76
C SER A 10 2.88 16.56 -2.84
N ARG A 11 3.11 17.87 -2.70
CA ARG A 11 4.13 18.39 -1.78
C ARG A 11 3.80 18.10 -0.32
N ALA A 12 2.53 18.20 0.06
CA ALA A 12 2.08 17.85 1.41
C ALA A 12 2.27 16.35 1.71
N LEU A 13 2.25 15.50 0.67
CA LEU A 13 2.60 14.08 0.73
C LEU A 13 4.12 13.82 0.60
N GLU A 14 4.94 14.84 0.83
CA GLU A 14 6.41 14.79 0.79
C GLU A 14 7.00 14.45 -0.58
N ALA A 15 6.24 14.60 -1.67
CA ALA A 15 6.81 14.50 -3.00
C ALA A 15 7.87 15.60 -3.21
N ASP A 16 8.94 15.22 -3.89
CA ASP A 16 10.06 16.07 -4.29
C ASP A 16 10.05 16.37 -5.80
N CYS A 17 9.27 15.62 -6.58
CA CYS A 17 9.18 15.76 -8.03
C CYS A 17 7.76 15.51 -8.54
N ILE A 18 7.37 16.17 -9.64
CA ILE A 18 6.13 15.90 -10.37
C ILE A 18 6.38 15.52 -11.83
N LEU A 19 5.44 14.74 -12.39
CA LEU A 19 5.42 14.38 -13.81
C LEU A 19 4.36 15.18 -14.57
N LEU A 20 4.78 15.83 -15.65
CA LEU A 20 3.93 16.54 -16.60
C LEU A 20 4.00 15.88 -17.98
N ILE A 21 2.88 15.31 -18.44
CA ILE A 21 2.80 14.60 -19.71
C ILE A 21 2.34 15.55 -20.80
N VAL A 22 3.22 15.86 -21.76
CA VAL A 22 2.94 16.87 -22.81
C VAL A 22 1.77 16.49 -23.70
N ALA A 23 1.57 15.20 -23.94
CA ALA A 23 0.43 14.68 -24.69
C ALA A 23 -0.93 14.96 -24.02
N SER A 24 -0.95 15.18 -22.70
CA SER A 24 -2.18 15.33 -21.90
C SER A 24 -2.46 16.77 -21.48
N LEU A 25 -1.53 17.71 -21.72
CA LEU A 25 -1.61 19.07 -21.20
C LEU A 25 -1.48 20.10 -22.31
N SER A 26 -2.18 21.23 -22.15
CA SER A 26 -1.96 22.41 -23.00
C SER A 26 -0.66 23.15 -22.62
N ASP A 27 -0.14 23.99 -23.51
CA ASP A 27 1.06 24.79 -23.24
C ASP A 27 0.88 25.72 -22.03
N ALA A 28 -0.32 26.28 -21.86
CA ALA A 28 -0.65 27.10 -20.70
C ALA A 28 -0.59 26.30 -19.39
N GLN A 29 -1.18 25.10 -19.37
CA GLN A 29 -1.12 24.22 -18.20
C GLN A 29 0.31 23.76 -17.89
N LEU A 30 1.10 23.41 -18.91
CA LEU A 30 2.51 23.02 -18.70
C LEU A 30 3.29 24.16 -18.03
N GLN A 31 3.08 25.40 -18.46
CA GLN A 31 3.75 26.57 -17.88
C GLN A 31 3.27 26.85 -16.46
N GLU A 32 1.96 26.83 -16.23
CA GLU A 32 1.37 27.08 -14.91
C GLU A 32 1.82 26.04 -13.89
N LEU A 33 1.66 24.75 -14.23
CA LEU A 33 1.99 23.65 -13.33
C LEU A 33 3.49 23.59 -13.03
N SER A 34 4.36 23.78 -14.03
CA SER A 34 5.81 23.83 -13.75
C SER A 34 6.18 25.02 -12.86
N SER A 35 5.58 26.19 -13.07
CA SER A 35 5.85 27.37 -12.24
C SER A 35 5.44 27.14 -10.78
N VAL A 36 4.24 26.58 -10.55
CA VAL A 36 3.76 26.26 -9.21
C VAL A 36 4.65 25.22 -8.55
N ALA A 37 5.10 24.18 -9.26
CA ALA A 37 6.02 23.19 -8.69
C ALA A 37 7.33 23.81 -8.19
N PHE A 38 7.91 24.75 -8.96
CA PHE A 38 9.12 25.46 -8.55
C PHE A 38 8.90 26.38 -7.35
N GLU A 39 7.71 26.98 -7.18
CA GLU A 39 7.37 27.75 -5.98
C GLU A 39 7.38 26.91 -4.70
N TYR A 40 7.15 25.60 -4.82
CA TYR A 40 7.16 24.64 -3.70
C TYR A 40 8.46 23.82 -3.59
N ASP A 41 9.53 24.26 -4.28
CA ASP A 41 10.83 23.59 -4.35
C ASP A 41 10.74 22.12 -4.84
N MET A 42 9.86 21.85 -5.81
CA MET A 42 9.73 20.53 -6.43
C MET A 42 10.40 20.50 -7.81
N ASP A 43 11.04 19.37 -8.12
CA ASP A 43 11.53 19.08 -9.46
C ASP A 43 10.36 18.79 -10.42
N VAL A 44 10.58 19.06 -11.71
CA VAL A 44 9.58 18.83 -12.76
C VAL A 44 10.18 17.97 -13.86
N LEU A 45 9.61 16.78 -14.05
CA LEU A 45 9.89 15.91 -15.18
C LEU A 45 8.81 16.10 -16.25
N VAL A 46 9.22 16.51 -17.45
CA VAL A 46 8.33 16.74 -18.59
C VAL A 46 8.47 15.59 -19.56
N GLU A 47 7.42 14.78 -19.68
CA GLU A 47 7.39 13.57 -20.50
C GLU A 47 6.92 13.86 -21.94
N VAL A 48 7.68 13.39 -22.92
CA VAL A 48 7.41 13.51 -24.36
C VAL A 48 7.54 12.16 -25.08
N HIS A 49 6.85 12.06 -26.21
CA HIS A 49 6.79 10.83 -27.02
C HIS A 49 7.21 11.03 -28.49
N ASN A 50 7.29 12.28 -28.95
CA ASN A 50 7.60 12.62 -30.34
C ASN A 50 8.19 14.02 -30.46
N GLU A 51 8.57 14.39 -31.68
CA GLU A 51 9.25 15.64 -32.02
C GLU A 51 8.38 16.86 -31.72
N ALA A 52 7.08 16.80 -32.01
CA ALA A 52 6.16 17.90 -31.77
C ALA A 52 5.97 18.16 -30.27
N GLU A 53 5.92 17.11 -29.46
CA GLU A 53 5.89 17.23 -28.00
C GLU A 53 7.21 17.75 -27.45
N MET A 54 8.35 17.30 -28.01
CA MET A 54 9.68 17.82 -27.65
C MET A 54 9.79 19.32 -27.92
N GLU A 55 9.33 19.81 -29.08
CA GLU A 55 9.31 21.25 -29.39
C GLU A 55 8.51 22.06 -28.36
N ARG A 56 7.41 21.51 -27.86
CA ARG A 56 6.59 22.16 -26.82
C ARG A 56 7.33 22.16 -25.47
N ALA A 57 7.91 21.01 -25.08
CA ALA A 57 8.68 20.88 -23.84
C ALA A 57 9.90 21.82 -23.80
N LEU A 58 10.54 22.07 -24.95
CA LEU A 58 11.69 22.97 -25.08
C LEU A 58 11.37 24.45 -24.81
N ARG A 59 10.09 24.84 -24.78
CA ARG A 59 9.67 26.20 -24.44
C ARG A 59 9.56 26.44 -22.93
N LEU A 60 9.50 25.37 -22.14
CA LEU A 60 9.41 25.44 -20.67
C LEU A 60 10.75 25.87 -20.07
N PRO A 61 10.80 26.29 -18.78
CA PRO A 61 12.04 26.64 -18.10
C PRO A 61 13.10 25.54 -18.20
N GLU A 62 14.39 25.92 -18.27
CA GLU A 62 15.51 24.96 -18.35
C GLU A 62 15.67 24.09 -17.10
N GLN A 63 15.04 24.48 -15.99
CA GLN A 63 14.96 23.70 -14.76
C GLN A 63 14.16 22.41 -14.95
N CYS A 64 13.23 22.36 -15.92
CA CYS A 64 12.49 21.15 -16.24
C CYS A 64 13.42 20.07 -16.81
N LEU A 65 13.36 18.89 -16.20
CA LEU A 65 13.96 17.66 -16.72
C LEU A 65 13.13 17.15 -17.90
N LEU A 66 13.79 16.55 -18.89
CA LEU A 66 13.10 15.97 -20.05
C LEU A 66 13.07 14.44 -19.94
N GLY A 67 11.86 13.90 -19.89
CA GLY A 67 11.58 12.47 -19.94
C GLY A 67 11.18 12.06 -21.34
N VAL A 68 11.85 11.07 -21.93
CA VAL A 68 11.41 10.48 -23.21
C VAL A 68 10.84 9.10 -22.95
N ASN A 69 9.53 8.97 -23.15
CA ASN A 69 8.84 7.71 -22.98
C ASN A 69 8.84 6.93 -24.30
N ASN A 70 9.58 5.81 -24.32
CA ASN A 70 9.71 4.97 -25.50
C ASN A 70 8.44 4.19 -25.85
N ARG A 71 7.39 4.26 -25.02
CA ARG A 71 6.10 3.59 -25.25
C ARG A 71 5.12 4.52 -25.93
N ASN A 72 4.60 4.11 -27.08
CA ASN A 72 3.52 4.85 -27.73
C ASN A 72 2.21 4.70 -26.95
N LEU A 73 1.63 5.80 -26.47
CA LEU A 73 0.39 5.76 -25.66
C LEU A 73 -0.86 5.30 -26.44
N LYS A 74 -0.82 5.25 -27.78
CA LYS A 74 -1.94 4.79 -28.62
C LYS A 74 -1.83 3.31 -28.97
N THR A 75 -0.62 2.82 -29.25
CA THR A 75 -0.39 1.42 -29.70
C THR A 75 0.21 0.53 -28.61
N PHE A 76 0.73 1.11 -27.53
CA PHE A 76 1.50 0.46 -26.46
C PHE A 76 2.80 -0.21 -26.92
N GLU A 77 3.19 -0.03 -28.18
CA GLU A 77 4.48 -0.50 -28.70
C GLU A 77 5.62 0.31 -28.09
N VAL A 78 6.73 -0.38 -27.84
CA VAL A 78 7.92 0.20 -27.21
C VAL A 78 9.04 0.22 -28.23
N ASP A 79 9.60 1.40 -28.47
CA ASP A 79 10.74 1.62 -29.38
C ASP A 79 11.80 2.49 -28.71
N LEU A 80 12.91 1.85 -28.31
CA LEU A 80 14.06 2.50 -27.68
C LEU A 80 14.77 3.51 -28.60
N HIS A 81 14.58 3.44 -29.92
CA HIS A 81 15.11 4.43 -30.84
C HIS A 81 14.40 5.79 -30.73
N THR A 82 13.25 5.85 -30.06
CA THR A 82 12.53 7.11 -29.80
C THR A 82 13.41 8.07 -29.00
N THR A 83 14.00 7.60 -27.90
CA THR A 83 14.92 8.43 -27.11
C THR A 83 16.14 8.86 -27.91
N VAL A 84 16.73 7.95 -28.69
CA VAL A 84 17.89 8.27 -29.54
C VAL A 84 17.54 9.38 -30.54
N ARG A 85 16.38 9.29 -31.19
CA ARG A 85 15.94 10.26 -32.19
C ARG A 85 15.64 11.63 -31.58
N LEU A 86 14.98 11.67 -30.42
CA LEU A 86 14.61 12.92 -29.76
C LEU A 86 15.77 13.60 -29.02
N LYS A 87 16.83 12.84 -28.70
CA LYS A 87 17.97 13.36 -27.96
C LYS A 87 18.60 14.58 -28.61
N ASP A 88 18.81 14.54 -29.92
CA ASP A 88 19.51 15.60 -30.64
C ASP A 88 18.72 16.93 -30.61
N MET A 89 17.39 16.87 -30.50
CA MET A 89 16.55 18.05 -30.38
C MET A 89 16.69 18.76 -29.03
N ALA A 90 16.97 18.02 -27.95
CA ALA A 90 17.07 18.58 -26.61
C ALA A 90 18.35 19.43 -26.40
N GLY A 91 19.34 19.25 -27.27
CA GLY A 91 20.65 19.88 -27.14
C GLY A 91 21.48 19.36 -25.95
N LEU A 92 22.65 19.96 -25.74
CA LEU A 92 23.60 19.52 -24.70
C LEU A 92 23.27 20.02 -23.29
N HIS A 93 22.35 20.98 -23.17
CA HIS A 93 22.08 21.67 -21.91
C HIS A 93 20.96 21.02 -21.08
N ARG A 94 20.03 20.30 -21.71
CA ARG A 94 18.93 19.64 -21.00
C ARG A 94 19.25 18.19 -20.70
N LYS A 95 19.05 17.81 -19.43
CA LYS A 95 19.20 16.43 -18.99
C LYS A 95 18.02 15.62 -19.51
N ILE A 96 18.30 14.67 -20.39
CA ILE A 96 17.33 13.66 -20.82
C ILE A 96 17.37 12.47 -19.87
N ILE A 97 16.18 11.96 -19.58
CA ILE A 97 15.91 10.72 -18.87
C ILE A 97 15.14 9.82 -19.83
N THR A 98 15.66 8.63 -20.12
CA THR A 98 14.92 7.64 -20.91
C THR A 98 13.97 6.86 -20.02
N GLU A 99 12.76 6.59 -20.54
CA GLU A 99 11.70 5.90 -19.81
C GLU A 99 11.09 4.78 -20.66
N SER A 100 10.45 3.82 -19.99
CA SER A 100 9.83 2.62 -20.59
C SER A 100 10.78 1.74 -21.42
N GLY A 101 10.54 0.42 -21.42
CA GLY A 101 11.27 -0.52 -22.29
C GLY A 101 12.67 -0.92 -21.84
N ILE A 102 13.20 -0.34 -20.75
CA ILE A 102 14.48 -0.73 -20.18
C ILE A 102 14.26 -1.88 -19.19
N SER A 103 14.53 -3.10 -19.62
CA SER A 103 14.31 -4.32 -18.82
C SER A 103 15.53 -5.24 -18.72
N THR A 104 16.55 -5.04 -19.55
CA THR A 104 17.76 -5.86 -19.54
C THR A 104 19.02 -4.99 -19.56
N PRO A 105 20.17 -5.51 -19.10
CA PRO A 105 21.45 -4.81 -19.19
C PRO A 105 21.81 -4.38 -20.62
N GLU A 106 21.41 -5.16 -21.64
CA GLU A 106 21.65 -4.83 -23.04
C GLU A 106 20.91 -3.56 -23.47
N HIS A 107 19.69 -3.32 -22.95
CA HIS A 107 18.97 -2.07 -23.22
C HIS A 107 19.65 -0.86 -22.57
N VAL A 108 20.22 -1.04 -21.37
CA VAL A 108 21.01 0.00 -20.70
C VAL A 108 22.26 0.31 -21.51
N GLN A 109 22.99 -0.72 -21.95
CA GLN A 109 24.19 -0.57 -22.77
C GLN A 109 23.88 0.14 -24.09
N PHE A 110 22.80 -0.25 -24.77
CA PHE A 110 22.35 0.40 -26.00
C PHE A 110 22.14 1.92 -25.81
N MET A 111 21.53 2.35 -24.71
CA MET A 111 21.34 3.77 -24.42
C MET A 111 22.66 4.48 -24.11
N GLN A 112 23.54 3.85 -23.33
CA GLN A 112 24.87 4.39 -23.01
C GLN A 112 25.74 4.56 -24.24
N ASP A 113 25.68 3.62 -25.19
CA ASP A 113 26.40 3.69 -26.47
C ASP A 113 25.94 4.90 -27.32
N HIS A 114 24.70 5.35 -27.11
CA HIS A 114 24.15 6.58 -27.70
C HIS A 114 24.28 7.80 -26.79
N GLY A 115 25.06 7.72 -25.71
CA GLY A 115 25.35 8.78 -24.75
C GLY A 115 24.13 9.21 -23.91
N ILE A 116 23.26 8.26 -23.55
CA ILE A 116 22.12 8.46 -22.66
C ILE A 116 22.41 7.70 -21.36
N ASP A 117 22.64 8.44 -20.28
CA ASP A 117 23.13 7.87 -19.01
C ASP A 117 22.13 7.98 -17.85
N ARG A 118 20.92 8.46 -18.10
CA ARG A 118 19.88 8.64 -17.07
C ARG A 118 18.62 7.88 -17.45
N PHE A 119 18.11 7.12 -16.51
CA PHE A 119 17.05 6.14 -16.74
C PHE A 119 15.99 6.28 -15.66
N LEU A 120 14.72 6.20 -16.05
CA LEU A 120 13.60 6.01 -15.13
C LEU A 120 13.00 4.63 -15.43
N VAL A 121 13.29 3.68 -14.53
CA VAL A 121 12.91 2.28 -14.67
C VAL A 121 11.87 1.91 -13.61
N GLY A 122 10.59 2.05 -13.95
CA GLY A 122 9.48 1.62 -13.09
C GLY A 122 9.04 0.19 -13.36
N GLU A 123 8.60 -0.11 -14.59
CA GLU A 123 7.95 -1.37 -14.95
C GLU A 123 8.83 -2.62 -14.73
N GLY A 124 10.11 -2.56 -15.10
CA GLY A 124 11.05 -3.68 -14.91
C GLY A 124 11.31 -4.00 -13.44
N PHE A 125 11.26 -2.97 -12.57
CA PHE A 125 11.28 -3.14 -11.12
C PHE A 125 9.94 -3.74 -10.68
N MET A 126 8.80 -3.12 -10.99
CA MET A 126 7.45 -3.56 -10.59
C MET A 126 7.05 -4.98 -11.05
N LYS A 127 7.68 -5.50 -12.11
CA LYS A 127 7.48 -6.88 -12.61
C LYS A 127 8.35 -7.92 -11.89
N GLN A 128 9.26 -7.50 -11.01
CA GLN A 128 9.97 -8.43 -10.15
C GLN A 128 8.97 -9.06 -9.16
N PRO A 129 9.14 -10.35 -8.80
CA PRO A 129 8.25 -11.01 -7.86
C PRO A 129 8.13 -10.33 -6.48
N HIS A 130 9.04 -9.39 -6.17
CA HIS A 130 9.21 -8.77 -4.86
C HIS A 130 9.37 -7.24 -4.91
N ALA A 131 8.90 -6.57 -5.96
CA ALA A 131 8.99 -5.11 -6.05
C ALA A 131 7.70 -4.42 -5.61
N GLY A 132 7.81 -3.59 -4.57
CA GLY A 132 6.73 -2.72 -4.09
C GLY A 132 6.11 -3.22 -2.80
N HIS A 133 5.74 -2.27 -1.93
CA HIS A 133 5.30 -2.48 -0.55
C HIS A 133 4.34 -3.67 -0.36
N LEU A 134 4.56 -4.39 0.75
CA LEU A 134 3.73 -5.49 1.23
C LEU A 134 2.33 -4.96 1.58
N MET A 135 1.43 -5.00 0.61
CA MET A 135 0.03 -4.66 0.79
C MET A 135 -0.81 -5.93 0.90
N TYR A 136 -1.89 -5.84 1.65
CA TYR A 136 -2.93 -6.83 1.83
C TYR A 136 -4.26 -6.19 1.38
N THR A 137 -5.21 -7.02 1.00
CA THR A 137 -6.54 -6.59 0.55
C THR A 137 -7.60 -6.72 1.65
N GLY A 138 -7.23 -7.40 2.73
CA GLY A 138 -8.17 -7.77 3.78
C GLY A 138 -9.13 -8.88 3.37
N ILE A 139 -8.78 -9.65 2.32
CA ILE A 139 -9.48 -10.87 1.92
C ILE A 139 -8.68 -12.05 2.47
N VAL A 140 -9.05 -12.46 3.67
CA VAL A 140 -8.48 -13.64 4.33
C VAL A 140 -8.69 -14.88 3.46
N LEU A 141 -7.62 -15.62 3.18
CA LEU A 141 -7.66 -16.87 2.39
C LEU A 141 -8.35 -18.00 3.16
N GLY A 142 -8.14 -18.01 4.48
CA GLY A 142 -8.82 -18.91 5.40
C GLY A 142 -8.15 -18.93 6.77
N THR A 143 -8.49 -19.94 7.58
CA THR A 143 -7.83 -20.19 8.87
C THR A 143 -6.79 -21.29 8.80
N GLU A 144 -5.68 -21.10 9.51
CA GLU A 144 -4.73 -22.16 9.90
C GLU A 144 -4.66 -22.25 11.44
N LYS A 145 -4.02 -23.28 11.97
CA LYS A 145 -3.90 -23.51 13.41
C LYS A 145 -2.52 -23.10 13.91
N VAL A 146 -2.50 -22.57 15.13
CA VAL A 146 -1.27 -22.41 15.90
C VAL A 146 -0.78 -23.78 16.36
N ILE A 147 0.47 -24.11 16.05
CA ILE A 147 1.12 -25.35 16.49
C ILE A 147 1.86 -25.12 17.80
N THR A 148 2.72 -24.10 17.84
CA THR A 148 3.43 -23.68 19.04
C THR A 148 3.57 -22.16 19.10
N LEU A 149 3.67 -21.65 20.31
CA LEU A 149 4.13 -20.30 20.61
C LEU A 149 5.26 -20.42 21.62
N GLU A 150 6.47 -20.12 21.19
CA GLU A 150 7.68 -20.18 22.01
C GLU A 150 8.04 -18.75 22.44
N VAL A 151 8.24 -18.55 23.75
CA VAL A 151 8.53 -17.23 24.32
C VAL A 151 10.03 -17.11 24.54
N HIS A 152 10.63 -16.09 23.95
CA HIS A 152 12.05 -15.77 24.08
C HIS A 152 12.25 -14.40 24.72
N GLN A 153 13.50 -14.03 24.98
CA GLN A 153 13.83 -12.72 25.51
C GLN A 153 13.80 -11.69 24.37
N GLY A 154 12.72 -10.91 24.27
CA GLY A 154 12.56 -9.81 23.30
C GLY A 154 11.69 -10.13 22.07
N TYR A 155 11.32 -11.39 21.88
CA TYR A 155 10.42 -11.84 20.81
C TYR A 155 9.78 -13.19 21.15
N ASN A 156 8.73 -13.55 20.42
CA ASN A 156 8.14 -14.89 20.45
C ASN A 156 8.29 -15.54 19.07
N THR A 157 8.47 -16.86 19.02
CA THR A 157 8.39 -17.61 17.78
C THR A 157 7.02 -18.28 17.68
N LEU A 158 6.24 -17.90 16.68
CA LEU A 158 4.93 -18.45 16.37
C LEU A 158 5.06 -19.47 15.23
N THR A 159 4.65 -20.71 15.49
CA THR A 159 4.57 -21.77 14.47
C THR A 159 3.11 -21.99 14.10
N ILE A 160 2.79 -21.91 12.81
CA ILE A 160 1.44 -22.18 12.29
C ILE A 160 1.45 -23.36 11.34
N SER A 161 0.32 -24.05 11.24
CA SER A 161 0.09 -25.07 10.24
C SER A 161 -0.06 -24.47 8.84
N ASN A 162 0.16 -25.31 7.84
CA ASN A 162 -0.19 -25.08 6.44
C ASN A 162 -0.97 -26.30 5.94
N GLU A 163 -2.01 -26.72 6.67
CA GLU A 163 -2.79 -27.92 6.34
C GLU A 163 -3.55 -27.72 5.02
N LYS A 164 -4.03 -26.50 4.76
CA LYS A 164 -4.86 -26.14 3.61
C LYS A 164 -4.04 -25.62 2.42
N GLY A 165 -2.72 -25.52 2.55
CA GLY A 165 -1.83 -25.14 1.46
C GLY A 165 -1.82 -23.65 1.13
N PHE A 166 -2.32 -22.78 2.02
CA PHE A 166 -2.31 -21.33 1.80
C PHE A 166 -0.90 -20.73 1.73
N LEU A 167 0.09 -21.44 2.26
CA LEU A 167 1.48 -21.00 2.37
C LEU A 167 2.43 -21.85 1.51
N ASP A 168 1.93 -22.58 0.51
CA ASP A 168 2.75 -23.49 -0.30
C ASP A 168 3.81 -22.78 -1.16
N ASP A 169 3.60 -21.51 -1.49
CA ASP A 169 4.49 -20.70 -2.34
C ASP A 169 5.26 -19.61 -1.57
N VAL A 170 5.28 -19.68 -0.24
CA VAL A 170 6.07 -18.75 0.57
C VAL A 170 7.54 -19.19 0.59
N PHE A 171 8.43 -18.24 0.80
CA PHE A 171 9.88 -18.45 0.97
C PHE A 171 10.32 -17.74 2.25
N THR A 172 11.47 -18.12 2.82
CA THR A 172 12.03 -17.40 3.98
C THR A 172 12.26 -15.93 3.62
N GLY A 173 11.68 -15.02 4.40
CA GLY A 173 11.63 -13.59 4.08
C GLY A 173 10.32 -13.11 3.43
N ALA A 174 9.46 -14.03 2.99
CA ALA A 174 8.12 -13.67 2.53
C ALA A 174 7.28 -13.10 3.67
N SER A 175 6.31 -12.24 3.35
CA SER A 175 5.43 -11.66 4.36
C SER A 175 4.01 -12.18 4.26
N VAL A 176 3.45 -12.49 5.42
CA VAL A 176 2.15 -13.12 5.59
C VAL A 176 1.43 -12.40 6.72
N ALA A 177 0.18 -12.02 6.49
CA ALA A 177 -0.65 -11.45 7.53
C ALA A 177 -1.29 -12.58 8.34
N ILE A 178 -0.99 -12.60 9.64
CA ILE A 178 -1.58 -13.53 10.62
C ILE A 178 -2.48 -12.73 11.57
N ASN A 179 -3.79 -13.00 11.54
CA ASN A 179 -4.80 -12.15 12.18
C ASN A 179 -4.61 -10.65 11.81
N GLY A 180 -4.30 -10.39 10.54
CA GLY A 180 -4.01 -9.05 10.04
C GLY A 180 -2.65 -8.48 10.46
N THR A 181 -1.81 -9.20 11.21
CA THR A 181 -0.47 -8.71 11.56
C THR A 181 0.52 -9.16 10.50
N CYS A 182 1.19 -8.23 9.83
CA CYS A 182 2.25 -8.54 8.88
C CYS A 182 3.45 -9.17 9.61
N LEU A 183 3.76 -10.42 9.27
CA LEU A 183 4.89 -11.17 9.82
C LEU A 183 5.76 -11.72 8.70
N THR A 184 7.07 -11.83 8.98
CA THR A 184 8.04 -12.39 8.05
C THR A 184 8.28 -13.86 8.34
N VAL A 185 8.21 -14.69 7.31
CA VAL A 185 8.51 -16.13 7.39
C VAL A 185 9.98 -16.32 7.74
N THR A 186 10.28 -16.99 8.85
CA THR A 186 11.64 -17.26 9.32
C THR A 186 12.10 -18.68 8.99
N GLU A 187 11.18 -19.64 9.02
CA GLU A 187 11.47 -21.05 8.72
C GLU A 187 10.25 -21.70 8.06
N ILE A 188 10.51 -22.60 7.11
CA ILE A 188 9.48 -23.39 6.43
C ILE A 188 9.86 -24.85 6.58
N SER A 189 8.92 -25.66 7.05
CA SER A 189 9.06 -27.10 7.21
C SER A 189 7.98 -27.82 6.37
N PRO A 190 8.21 -28.04 5.06
CA PRO A 190 7.21 -28.60 4.15
C PRO A 190 6.76 -30.02 4.54
N ASP A 191 7.69 -30.85 5.02
CA ASP A 191 7.43 -32.26 5.36
C ASP A 191 6.36 -32.42 6.45
N ILE A 192 6.30 -31.46 7.37
CA ILE A 192 5.32 -31.42 8.47
C ILE A 192 4.27 -30.31 8.28
N LYS A 193 4.28 -29.63 7.13
CA LYS A 193 3.39 -28.52 6.76
C LYS A 193 3.32 -27.42 7.83
N GLN A 194 4.48 -26.89 8.21
CA GLN A 194 4.57 -25.81 9.21
C GLN A 194 5.39 -24.64 8.72
N VAL A 195 5.01 -23.45 9.16
CA VAL A 195 5.72 -22.19 8.87
C VAL A 195 5.91 -21.43 10.17
N LYS A 196 7.11 -20.89 10.39
CA LYS A 196 7.47 -20.11 11.58
C LYS A 196 7.63 -18.64 11.28
N PHE A 197 7.33 -17.85 12.30
CA PHE A 197 7.43 -16.39 12.31
C PHE A 197 8.01 -15.94 13.64
N ASP A 198 8.91 -14.96 13.61
CA ASP A 198 9.35 -14.28 14.82
C ASP A 198 8.55 -12.99 15.00
N VAL A 199 8.01 -12.81 16.19
CA VAL A 199 7.15 -11.70 16.57
C VAL A 199 7.85 -10.87 17.64
N ALA A 200 8.24 -9.65 17.29
CA ALA A 200 8.90 -8.73 18.22
C ALA A 200 8.00 -8.34 19.40
N ASP A 201 8.60 -8.00 20.54
CA ASP A 201 7.88 -7.60 21.76
C ASP A 201 6.87 -6.47 21.56
N GLN A 202 7.20 -5.47 20.72
CA GLN A 202 6.28 -4.37 20.43
C GLN A 202 4.99 -4.88 19.76
N THR A 203 5.14 -5.74 18.74
CA THR A 203 4.03 -6.39 18.05
C THR A 203 3.24 -7.29 18.98
N ASN A 204 3.91 -8.06 19.85
CA ASN A 204 3.26 -8.89 20.86
C ASN A 204 2.38 -8.08 21.83
N ARG A 205 2.84 -6.90 22.26
CA ARG A 205 2.06 -6.02 23.15
C ARG A 205 0.85 -5.44 22.45
N LEU A 206 1.01 -5.04 21.19
CA LEU A 206 0.01 -4.33 20.41
C LEU A 206 -1.10 -5.26 19.89
N THR A 207 -0.77 -6.51 19.61
CA THR A 207 -1.66 -7.49 18.97
C THR A 207 -2.18 -8.56 19.94
N THR A 208 -3.05 -9.44 19.44
CA THR A 208 -3.56 -10.64 20.12
C THR A 208 -2.60 -11.83 20.04
N LEU A 209 -1.52 -11.74 19.26
CA LEU A 209 -0.64 -12.87 18.94
C LEU A 209 0.01 -13.51 20.18
N ALA A 210 0.38 -12.70 21.17
CA ALA A 210 0.99 -13.18 22.41
C ALA A 210 0.04 -14.00 23.31
N GLN A 211 -1.27 -13.96 23.04
CA GLN A 211 -2.29 -14.69 23.81
C GLN A 211 -2.64 -16.04 23.18
N LEU A 212 -2.15 -16.31 21.97
CA LEU A 212 -2.45 -17.51 21.21
C LEU A 212 -1.89 -18.77 21.90
N LYS A 213 -2.62 -19.87 21.74
CA LYS A 213 -2.28 -21.19 22.25
C LYS A 213 -2.32 -22.21 21.12
N ALA A 214 -1.64 -23.33 21.33
CA ALA A 214 -1.71 -24.47 20.41
C ALA A 214 -3.17 -24.89 20.18
N GLY A 215 -3.55 -24.99 18.91
CA GLY A 215 -4.91 -25.29 18.45
C GLY A 215 -5.79 -24.08 18.14
N ASP A 216 -5.39 -22.86 18.52
CA ASP A 216 -6.14 -21.65 18.15
C ASP A 216 -6.12 -21.44 16.63
N GLU A 217 -7.22 -20.93 16.09
CA GLU A 217 -7.33 -20.60 14.67
C GLU A 217 -6.95 -19.14 14.40
N VAL A 218 -6.06 -18.95 13.44
CA VAL A 218 -5.62 -17.63 12.98
C VAL A 218 -6.02 -17.43 11.52
N ASN A 219 -6.44 -16.22 11.18
CA ASN A 219 -6.66 -15.81 9.81
C ASN A 219 -5.33 -15.66 9.09
N VAL A 220 -5.27 -16.17 7.86
CA VAL A 220 -4.07 -16.12 7.01
C VAL A 220 -4.38 -15.38 5.72
N GLU A 221 -3.55 -14.39 5.40
CA GLU A 221 -3.54 -13.70 4.11
C GLU A 221 -2.10 -13.55 3.60
N ARG A 222 -1.87 -13.78 2.32
CA ARG A 222 -0.56 -13.56 1.69
C ARG A 222 -0.44 -12.11 1.23
N SER A 223 0.78 -11.59 1.23
CA SER A 223 1.04 -10.29 0.60
C SER A 223 0.61 -10.32 -0.86
N PHE A 224 -0.05 -9.25 -1.28
CA PHE A 224 -0.65 -9.09 -2.59
C PHE A 224 0.40 -9.22 -3.70
N LYS A 225 0.10 -10.02 -4.73
CA LYS A 225 0.85 -10.03 -5.99
C LYS A 225 0.10 -9.16 -6.99
N LEU A 226 0.81 -8.25 -7.66
CA LEU A 226 0.22 -7.30 -8.61
C LEU A 226 -0.57 -8.05 -9.71
N GLY A 227 -1.83 -7.69 -9.91
CA GLY A 227 -2.73 -8.30 -10.92
C GLY A 227 -3.87 -9.16 -10.37
N MET A 228 -3.99 -9.30 -9.04
CA MET A 228 -5.16 -9.93 -8.40
C MET A 228 -6.28 -8.90 -8.16
N GLU A 229 -7.54 -9.33 -8.16
CA GLU A 229 -8.67 -8.46 -7.81
C GLU A 229 -8.55 -7.99 -6.35
N ASN A 230 -8.64 -6.68 -6.11
CA ASN A 230 -8.79 -6.14 -4.76
C ASN A 230 -10.29 -5.98 -4.46
N GLY A 231 -10.87 -6.98 -3.80
CA GLY A 231 -12.27 -6.95 -3.35
C GLY A 231 -12.48 -6.35 -1.96
N GLY A 232 -11.43 -5.83 -1.32
CA GLY A 232 -11.50 -5.16 -0.01
C GLY A 232 -10.97 -3.72 -0.07
N HIS A 233 -10.31 -3.27 1.00
CA HIS A 233 -9.55 -2.02 1.03
C HIS A 233 -8.08 -2.30 1.32
N ASN A 234 -7.21 -1.32 1.09
CA ASN A 234 -5.79 -1.48 1.30
C ASN A 234 -5.47 -1.62 2.79
N LEU A 235 -5.01 -2.81 3.17
CA LEU A 235 -4.40 -3.09 4.47
C LEU A 235 -2.88 -3.24 4.30
N TYR A 236 -2.14 -2.95 5.34
CA TYR A 236 -0.67 -3.06 5.40
C TYR A 236 -0.23 -4.09 6.43
N GLY A 237 -1.17 -4.56 7.25
CA GLY A 237 -0.91 -5.46 8.36
C GLY A 237 -0.21 -4.78 9.53
N HIS A 238 -0.33 -3.45 9.61
CA HIS A 238 0.18 -2.62 10.69
C HIS A 238 -0.93 -2.40 11.70
N ILE A 239 -1.03 -3.32 12.66
CA ILE A 239 -2.07 -3.29 13.67
C ILE A 239 -1.92 -2.05 14.56
N GLU A 240 -3.02 -1.34 14.76
CA GLU A 240 -3.10 -0.12 15.59
C GLU A 240 -3.29 -0.46 17.07
N GLY A 241 -3.87 -1.63 17.35
CA GLY A 241 -4.05 -2.15 18.68
C GLY A 241 -5.05 -3.29 18.72
N LYS A 242 -5.57 -3.52 19.93
CA LYS A 242 -6.65 -4.47 20.21
C LYS A 242 -7.96 -3.74 20.42
N ALA A 243 -8.99 -4.24 19.75
CA ALA A 243 -10.38 -3.87 19.95
C ALA A 243 -11.11 -5.01 20.67
N ARG A 244 -12.18 -4.73 21.41
CA ARG A 244 -12.91 -5.76 22.16
C ARG A 244 -14.34 -5.91 21.67
N ILE A 245 -14.80 -7.14 21.46
CA ILE A 245 -16.20 -7.39 21.12
C ILE A 245 -17.07 -7.06 22.34
N HIS A 246 -17.85 -5.99 22.24
CA HIS A 246 -18.76 -5.54 23.30
C HIS A 246 -20.09 -6.30 23.25
N ASN A 247 -20.62 -6.50 22.05
CA ASN A 247 -21.88 -7.19 21.83
C ASN A 247 -21.84 -7.96 20.51
N LEU A 248 -22.62 -9.04 20.45
CA LEU A 248 -22.66 -9.98 19.33
C LEU A 248 -24.08 -10.46 19.13
N ILE A 249 -24.61 -10.29 17.91
CA ILE A 249 -25.97 -10.73 17.57
C ILE A 249 -25.94 -11.53 16.26
N ARG A 250 -26.49 -12.74 16.29
CA ARG A 250 -26.64 -13.57 15.08
C ARG A 250 -28.02 -13.36 14.48
N HIS A 251 -28.07 -12.89 13.24
CA HIS A 251 -29.29 -12.69 12.47
C HIS A 251 -29.32 -13.65 11.28
N GLY A 252 -29.97 -14.80 11.46
CA GLY A 252 -29.92 -15.88 10.47
C GLY A 252 -28.48 -16.37 10.28
N GLU A 253 -27.95 -16.19 9.08
CA GLU A 253 -26.57 -16.56 8.72
C GLU A 253 -25.57 -15.40 8.83
N THR A 254 -26.03 -14.19 9.17
CA THR A 254 -25.18 -13.01 9.35
C THR A 254 -24.82 -12.79 10.82
N LEU A 255 -23.73 -12.06 11.06
CA LEU A 255 -23.21 -11.75 12.39
C LEU A 255 -23.00 -10.25 12.54
N HIS A 256 -23.75 -9.65 13.45
CA HIS A 256 -23.57 -8.26 13.87
C HIS A 256 -22.62 -8.20 15.07
N LEU A 257 -21.64 -7.31 15.03
CA LEU A 257 -20.68 -7.07 16.10
C LEU A 257 -20.63 -5.60 16.46
N ASP A 258 -20.82 -5.29 17.75
CA ASP A 258 -20.42 -4.01 18.33
C ASP A 258 -19.05 -4.16 18.95
N ILE A 259 -18.13 -3.30 18.56
CA ILE A 259 -16.71 -3.43 18.86
C ILE A 259 -16.24 -2.16 19.57
N LYS A 260 -15.70 -2.33 20.77
CA LYS A 260 -15.09 -1.27 21.57
C LYS A 260 -13.70 -0.96 21.02
N ILE A 261 -13.53 0.28 20.60
CA ILE A 261 -12.28 0.86 20.09
C ILE A 261 -11.69 1.76 21.19
N PRO A 262 -10.34 1.84 21.31
CA PRO A 262 -9.69 2.84 22.16
C PRO A 262 -10.14 4.26 21.83
N GLU A 263 -10.39 5.09 22.86
CA GLU A 263 -10.94 6.44 22.71
C GLU A 263 -10.11 7.33 21.77
N ASP A 264 -8.78 7.26 21.87
CA ASP A 264 -7.83 8.03 21.06
C ASP A 264 -7.85 7.67 19.57
N LYS A 265 -8.44 6.51 19.23
CA LYS A 265 -8.55 5.99 17.87
C LYS A 265 -9.94 6.16 17.25
N MET A 266 -10.95 6.55 18.03
CA MET A 266 -12.33 6.70 17.53
C MET A 266 -12.47 7.70 16.39
N GLN A 267 -11.60 8.71 16.33
CA GLN A 267 -11.60 9.75 15.30
C GLN A 267 -11.37 9.25 13.87
N TYR A 268 -10.82 8.05 13.71
CA TYR A 268 -10.53 7.47 12.40
C TYR A 268 -11.68 6.62 11.85
N PHE A 269 -12.77 6.47 12.61
CA PHE A 269 -13.92 5.67 12.20
C PHE A 269 -15.13 6.55 11.95
N PHE A 270 -15.80 6.32 10.83
CA PHE A 270 -17.03 7.02 10.44
C PHE A 270 -17.99 6.06 9.73
N HIS A 271 -19.27 6.42 9.68
CA HIS A 271 -20.29 5.61 8.99
C HIS A 271 -19.94 5.42 7.52
N LYS A 272 -19.99 4.17 7.04
CA LYS A 272 -19.53 3.72 5.71
C LYS A 272 -18.02 3.86 5.45
N GLY A 273 -17.22 4.14 6.48
CA GLY A 273 -15.78 3.97 6.44
C GLY A 273 -15.36 2.49 6.48
N PHE A 274 -14.06 2.25 6.51
CA PHE A 274 -13.47 0.91 6.54
C PHE A 274 -12.70 0.65 7.85
N VAL A 275 -12.59 -0.63 8.19
CA VAL A 275 -11.74 -1.12 9.29
C VAL A 275 -11.17 -2.48 8.92
N GLY A 276 -9.90 -2.72 9.23
CA GLY A 276 -9.31 -4.06 9.22
C GLY A 276 -9.53 -4.72 10.58
N LEU A 277 -10.17 -5.89 10.65
CA LEU A 277 -10.34 -6.65 11.90
C LEU A 277 -9.86 -8.09 11.73
N HIS A 278 -8.82 -8.48 12.47
CA HIS A 278 -8.11 -9.75 12.26
C HIS A 278 -7.74 -10.00 10.79
N GLY A 279 -7.39 -8.94 10.06
CA GLY A 279 -7.06 -9.00 8.64
C GLY A 279 -8.26 -9.06 7.71
N CYS A 280 -9.50 -8.95 8.21
CA CYS A 280 -10.68 -8.81 7.36
C CYS A 280 -10.97 -7.34 7.09
N SER A 281 -11.08 -6.97 5.82
CA SER A 281 -11.60 -5.68 5.38
C SER A 281 -13.11 -5.62 5.59
N LEU A 282 -13.59 -4.73 6.47
CA LEU A 282 -15.01 -4.61 6.81
C LEU A 282 -15.49 -3.15 6.71
N THR A 283 -16.75 -2.97 6.36
CA THR A 283 -17.41 -1.65 6.35
C THR A 283 -18.01 -1.34 7.72
N VAL A 284 -17.74 -0.15 8.23
CA VAL A 284 -18.30 0.36 9.48
C VAL A 284 -19.74 0.83 9.25
N ASN A 285 -20.70 0.18 9.90
CA ASN A 285 -22.13 0.45 9.74
C ASN A 285 -22.66 1.46 10.76
N HIS A 286 -22.02 1.60 11.91
CA HIS A 286 -22.41 2.59 12.92
C HIS A 286 -21.20 2.97 13.76
N VAL A 287 -21.20 4.20 14.29
CA VAL A 287 -20.16 4.72 15.18
C VAL A 287 -20.83 5.45 16.33
N ASP A 288 -20.58 4.99 17.55
CA ASP A 288 -20.98 5.64 18.79
C ASP A 288 -19.73 6.23 19.46
N HIS A 289 -19.56 7.55 19.34
CA HIS A 289 -18.43 8.25 19.95
C HIS A 289 -18.51 8.32 21.48
N MET A 290 -19.71 8.32 22.07
CA MET A 290 -19.89 8.39 23.52
C MET A 290 -19.52 7.07 24.18
N GLN A 291 -19.88 5.96 23.56
CA GLN A 291 -19.55 4.63 24.03
C GLN A 291 -18.28 4.06 23.41
N HIS A 292 -17.61 4.78 22.51
CA HIS A 292 -16.43 4.34 21.76
C HIS A 292 -16.65 2.98 21.06
N LEU A 293 -17.81 2.81 20.44
CA LEU A 293 -18.20 1.59 19.74
C LEU A 293 -18.25 1.85 18.23
N ILE A 294 -17.81 0.86 17.45
CA ILE A 294 -18.13 0.75 16.03
C ILE A 294 -18.94 -0.52 15.80
N ALA A 295 -19.85 -0.51 14.83
CA ALA A 295 -20.60 -1.69 14.45
C ALA A 295 -20.19 -2.19 13.05
N VAL A 296 -20.05 -3.50 12.90
CA VAL A 296 -19.79 -4.18 11.62
C VAL A 296 -20.73 -5.36 11.46
N ASP A 297 -21.14 -5.63 10.22
CA ASP A 297 -21.95 -6.78 9.86
C ASP A 297 -21.14 -7.73 8.97
N LEU A 298 -21.06 -8.99 9.37
CA LEU A 298 -20.35 -10.02 8.64
C LEU A 298 -21.35 -10.90 7.90
N ILE A 299 -21.02 -11.14 6.63
CA ILE A 299 -21.77 -12.06 5.75
C ILE A 299 -21.38 -13.53 6.01
N PRO A 300 -22.21 -14.50 5.61
CA PRO A 300 -21.97 -15.92 5.88
C PRO A 300 -20.62 -16.42 5.36
N GLU A 301 -20.20 -15.92 4.20
CA GLU A 301 -18.91 -16.28 3.59
C GLU A 301 -17.74 -15.91 4.48
N THR A 302 -17.67 -14.63 4.91
CA THR A 302 -16.62 -14.12 5.81
C THR A 302 -16.59 -14.92 7.11
N ILE A 303 -17.75 -15.20 7.71
CA ILE A 303 -17.85 -15.99 8.93
C ILE A 303 -17.28 -17.40 8.71
N ARG A 304 -17.61 -18.05 7.59
CA ARG A 304 -17.21 -19.43 7.29
C ARG A 304 -15.70 -19.58 7.13
N ILE A 305 -15.07 -18.67 6.39
CA ILE A 305 -13.65 -18.82 6.01
C ILE A 305 -12.68 -18.31 7.10
N THR A 306 -13.14 -17.48 8.03
CA THR A 306 -12.29 -16.84 9.05
C THR A 306 -12.55 -17.35 10.46
N ASN A 307 -11.74 -16.89 11.40
CA ASN A 307 -11.93 -17.17 12.84
C ASN A 307 -13.15 -16.45 13.45
N PHE A 308 -13.86 -15.61 12.70
CA PHE A 308 -15.13 -15.02 13.16
C PHE A 308 -16.26 -16.04 13.40
N LYS A 309 -16.13 -17.28 12.95
CA LYS A 309 -17.08 -18.35 13.29
C LYS A 309 -17.14 -18.66 14.80
N SER A 310 -16.04 -18.50 15.52
CA SER A 310 -15.90 -18.94 16.92
C SER A 310 -15.83 -17.79 17.93
N VAL A 311 -15.89 -16.52 17.49
CA VAL A 311 -15.78 -15.35 18.36
C VAL A 311 -16.95 -15.24 19.35
N LYS A 312 -16.65 -14.63 20.50
CA LYS A 312 -17.56 -14.43 21.63
C LYS A 312 -17.46 -13.00 22.15
N ILE A 313 -18.48 -12.60 22.89
CA ILE A 313 -18.46 -11.33 23.64
C ILE A 313 -17.26 -11.35 24.60
N GLY A 314 -16.50 -10.26 24.60
CA GLY A 314 -15.29 -10.10 25.41
C GLY A 314 -13.99 -10.46 24.69
N ASP A 315 -14.04 -11.15 23.56
CA ASP A 315 -12.84 -11.48 22.79
C ASP A 315 -12.16 -10.21 22.25
N GLU A 316 -10.84 -10.26 22.17
CA GLU A 316 -10.02 -9.20 21.59
C GLU A 316 -9.72 -9.49 20.11
N LEU A 317 -9.74 -8.44 19.29
CA LEU A 317 -9.46 -8.46 17.87
C LEU A 317 -8.34 -7.47 17.56
N ASN A 318 -7.35 -7.87 16.77
CA ASN A 318 -6.47 -6.90 16.13
C ASN A 318 -7.28 -5.98 15.23
N PHE A 319 -7.10 -4.67 15.34
CA PHE A 319 -7.69 -3.72 14.41
C PHE A 319 -6.62 -2.90 13.70
N GLU A 320 -6.90 -2.57 12.44
CA GLU A 320 -6.11 -1.71 11.59
C GLU A 320 -7.01 -0.59 11.07
N ILE A 321 -6.50 0.64 11.12
CA ILE A 321 -7.17 1.82 10.60
C ILE A 321 -6.83 1.93 9.11
N ASP A 322 -7.80 2.33 8.29
CA ASP A 322 -7.52 2.68 6.89
C ASP A 322 -6.49 3.80 6.81
N GLN A 323 -5.34 3.51 6.18
CA GLN A 323 -4.21 4.41 6.15
C GLN A 323 -4.53 5.73 5.43
N THR A 324 -5.43 5.70 4.44
CA THR A 324 -5.89 6.91 3.73
C THR A 324 -6.62 7.84 4.70
N THR A 325 -7.55 7.28 5.49
CA THR A 325 -8.28 7.99 6.53
C THR A 325 -7.33 8.54 7.59
N ARG A 326 -6.35 7.74 8.04
CA ARG A 326 -5.36 8.19 9.02
C ARG A 326 -4.58 9.40 8.53
N THR A 327 -4.00 9.30 7.33
CA THR A 327 -3.24 10.39 6.71
C THR A 327 -4.08 11.66 6.60
N LEU A 328 -5.32 11.54 6.15
CA LEU A 328 -6.23 12.68 6.01
C LEU A 328 -6.53 13.35 7.37
N VAL A 329 -6.95 12.56 8.36
CA VAL A 329 -7.32 13.06 9.69
C VAL A 329 -6.13 13.71 10.39
N ASP A 330 -4.96 13.07 10.35
CA ASP A 330 -3.75 13.58 11.01
C ASP A 330 -3.25 14.86 10.32
N THR A 331 -3.30 14.93 8.98
CA THR A 331 -2.93 16.13 8.21
C THR A 331 -3.84 17.31 8.49
N ILE A 332 -5.16 17.09 8.51
CA ILE A 332 -6.13 18.14 8.85
C ILE A 332 -5.89 18.63 10.29
N LYS A 333 -5.66 17.71 11.23
CA LYS A 333 -5.38 18.07 12.62
C LYS A 333 -4.11 18.91 12.77
N ALA A 334 -3.03 18.49 12.13
CA ALA A 334 -1.77 19.23 12.15
C ALA A 334 -1.95 20.65 11.57
N THR A 335 -2.66 20.75 10.44
CA THR A 335 -2.94 22.03 9.76
C THR A 335 -3.79 22.97 10.61
N LEU A 336 -4.86 22.45 11.25
CA LEU A 336 -5.70 23.25 12.14
C LEU A 336 -4.96 23.72 13.39
N GLN A 337 -4.06 22.90 13.94
CA GLN A 337 -3.23 23.28 15.10
C GLN A 337 -2.21 24.36 14.75
N GLN A 338 -1.64 24.33 13.54
CA GLN A 338 -0.71 25.36 13.06
C GLN A 338 -1.41 26.70 12.78
N ASN A 339 -2.60 26.67 12.16
CA ASN A 339 -3.32 27.87 11.73
C ASN A 339 -4.23 28.48 12.81
N PHE A 340 -4.64 27.68 13.81
CA PHE A 340 -5.48 28.12 14.93
C PHE A 340 -4.95 27.53 16.25
N PRO A 341 -3.80 28.01 16.74
CA PRO A 341 -3.31 27.59 18.05
C PRO A 341 -4.40 27.90 19.09
N LYS A 342 -4.79 26.89 19.88
CA LYS A 342 -5.74 27.07 20.98
C LYS A 342 -5.23 28.19 21.89
N VAL A 343 -6.01 29.27 21.98
CA VAL A 343 -5.76 30.42 22.87
C VAL A 343 -5.77 29.97 24.33
#